data_AF-A0A2A4U211-F1
#
_entry.id   AF-A0A2A4U211-F1
#
_cell.length_a   1.000
_cell.length_b   1.000
_cell.length_c   1.000
_cell.angle_alpha   90.00
_cell.angle_beta   90.00
_cell.angle_gamma   90.00
#
_symmetry.space_group_name_H-M   'P 1'
#
loop_
_entity.id
_entity.type
_entity.pdbx_description
1 polymer ?
#
loop_
_entity_poly.entity_id
_entity_poly.type
_entity_poly.pdbx_seq_one_letter_code
_entity_poly.pdbx_strand_id
1 'polypeptide(L)'
;MSTIRQRQGSKSEEQMDNERRIRIQFDMSESSAKELDELIAETNLGTRTAYLNNALSLFKWAIKHSRGGAIIAAMNNESDSYVELATPALDEVSPKGKVTA
;
A
#
# COMPACT_ATOMS: atom_id res chain seq x y z
N MET A 1 -31.26 -42.57 -27.30
CA MET A 1 -30.46 -41.33 -27.28
C MET A 1 -31.20 -40.25 -26.51
N SER A 2 -30.80 -39.99 -25.26
CA SER A 2 -31.11 -38.75 -24.55
C SER A 2 -30.07 -38.63 -23.43
N THR A 3 -29.05 -37.80 -23.65
CA THR A 3 -27.94 -37.62 -22.71
C THR A 3 -28.07 -36.23 -22.09
N ILE A 4 -28.32 -36.25 -20.78
CA ILE A 4 -28.40 -35.10 -19.89
C ILE A 4 -27.09 -34.31 -19.97
N ARG A 5 -27.16 -33.05 -20.43
CA ARG A 5 -26.05 -32.09 -20.29
C ARG A 5 -26.04 -31.56 -18.85
N GLN A 6 -25.25 -32.19 -17.98
CA GLN A 6 -24.76 -31.49 -16.79
C GLN A 6 -23.73 -30.45 -17.25
N ARG A 7 -24.12 -29.17 -17.25
CA ARG A 7 -23.15 -28.07 -17.29
C ARG A 7 -22.51 -27.98 -15.91
N GLN A 8 -21.19 -28.19 -15.92
CA GLN A 8 -20.29 -28.10 -14.79
C GLN A 8 -20.50 -26.81 -14.00
N GLY A 9 -20.48 -26.95 -12.67
CA GLY A 9 -20.35 -25.84 -11.74
C GLY A 9 -19.09 -25.02 -12.04
N SER A 10 -19.24 -23.72 -11.85
CA SER A 10 -18.24 -22.66 -12.01
C SER A 10 -16.97 -22.94 -11.20
N LYS A 11 -15.91 -23.40 -11.88
CA LYS A 11 -14.53 -23.34 -11.38
C LYS A 11 -14.00 -21.90 -11.44
N SER A 12 -14.59 -20.98 -10.69
CA SER A 12 -14.13 -19.58 -10.63
C SER A 12 -13.81 -19.07 -9.23
N GLU A 13 -13.88 -19.92 -8.20
CA GLU A 13 -13.55 -19.52 -6.82
C GLU A 13 -12.34 -20.26 -6.22
N GLU A 14 -11.77 -21.26 -6.90
CA GLU A 14 -10.74 -22.15 -6.33
C GLU A 14 -9.28 -21.72 -6.58
N GLN A 15 -9.02 -20.51 -7.07
CA GLN A 15 -7.65 -20.01 -7.24
C GLN A 15 -7.50 -18.59 -6.68
N MET A 16 -7.63 -18.45 -5.37
CA MET A 16 -7.05 -17.30 -4.66
C MET A 16 -5.95 -17.81 -3.72
N ASP A 17 -4.73 -17.63 -4.22
CA ASP A 17 -3.46 -17.56 -3.52
C ASP A 17 -3.18 -18.54 -2.36
N ASN A 18 -2.33 -19.52 -2.66
CA ASN A 18 -1.55 -20.24 -1.66
C ASN A 18 -0.44 -19.31 -1.11
N GLU A 19 -0.80 -18.17 -0.51
CA GLU A 19 0.15 -17.24 0.06
C GLU A 19 0.64 -17.74 1.42
N ARG A 20 1.93 -18.04 1.51
CA ARG A 20 2.61 -18.36 2.78
C ARG A 20 2.52 -17.16 3.72
N ARG A 21 1.77 -17.28 4.81
CA ARG A 21 1.71 -16.26 5.87
C ARG A 21 3.03 -16.23 6.64
N ILE A 22 3.63 -15.04 6.73
CA ILE A 22 4.84 -14.76 7.52
C ILE A 22 4.44 -13.89 8.71
N ARG A 23 4.96 -14.20 9.90
CA ARG A 23 4.80 -13.36 11.09
C ARG A 23 6.03 -12.46 11.23
N ILE A 24 5.79 -11.16 11.30
CA ILE A 24 6.79 -10.13 11.58
C ILE A 24 6.47 -9.54 12.95
N GLN A 25 7.48 -9.38 13.79
CA GLN A 25 7.38 -8.72 15.10
C GLN A 25 8.14 -7.40 15.02
N PHE A 26 7.55 -6.34 15.59
CA PHE A 26 8.16 -5.02 15.64
C PHE A 26 8.39 -4.67 17.11
N ASP A 27 9.60 -4.21 17.42
CA ASP A 27 9.88 -3.55 18.68
C ASP A 27 9.57 -2.06 18.52
N MET A 28 8.72 -1.53 19.39
CA MET A 28 8.31 -0.11 19.40
C MET A 28 8.02 0.34 20.82
N SER A 29 8.11 1.65 21.07
CA SER A 29 7.70 2.22 22.35
C SER A 29 6.18 2.10 22.53
N GLU A 30 5.73 2.12 23.78
CA GLU A 30 4.31 2.14 24.11
C GLU A 30 3.59 3.35 23.50
N SER A 31 4.25 4.50 23.44
CA SER A 31 3.71 5.71 22.82
C SER A 31 3.44 5.52 21.32
N SER A 32 4.39 4.94 20.58
CA SER A 32 4.22 4.69 19.15
C SER A 32 3.20 3.58 18.88
N ALA A 33 3.12 2.57 19.76
CA ALA A 33 2.09 1.54 19.65
C ALA A 33 0.68 2.12 19.84
N LYS A 34 0.53 3.06 20.78
CA LYS A 34 -0.74 3.75 21.02
C LYS A 34 -1.15 4.63 19.83
N GLU A 35 -0.22 5.42 19.30
CA GLU A 35 -0.45 6.24 18.10
C GLU A 35 -0.88 5.37 16.90
N LEU A 36 -0.24 4.21 16.71
CA LEU A 36 -0.65 3.26 15.68
C LEU A 36 -2.10 2.77 15.87
N ASP A 37 -2.50 2.44 17.10
CA ASP A 37 -3.87 1.99 17.38
C ASP A 37 -4.91 3.11 17.15
N GLU A 38 -4.55 4.37 17.42
CA GLU A 38 -5.39 5.54 17.12
C GLU A 38 -5.58 5.73 15.60
N LEU A 39 -4.51 5.67 14.81
CA LEU A 39 -4.58 5.76 13.34
C LEU A 39 -5.39 4.62 12.70
N ILE A 40 -5.32 3.42 13.28
CA ILE A 40 -6.12 2.28 12.86
C ILE A 40 -7.61 2.55 13.08
N ALA A 41 -7.96 3.13 14.23
CA ALA A 41 -9.34 3.49 14.54
C ALA A 41 -9.88 4.57 13.58
N GLU A 42 -9.07 5.58 13.24
CA GLU A 42 -9.44 6.64 12.30
C GLU A 42 -9.72 6.12 10.88
N THR A 43 -8.97 5.10 10.44
CA THR A 43 -9.13 4.50 9.10
C THR A 43 -10.24 3.45 9.04
N ASN A 44 -10.90 3.14 10.17
CA ASN A 44 -11.89 2.07 10.30
C ASN A 44 -11.36 0.70 9.81
N LEU A 45 -10.05 0.46 9.95
CA LEU A 45 -9.41 -0.81 9.58
C LEU A 45 -9.44 -1.75 10.78
N GLY A 46 -10.00 -2.95 10.60
CA GLY A 46 -10.24 -3.87 11.73
C GLY A 46 -8.99 -4.55 12.31
N THR A 47 -7.81 -4.43 11.67
CA THR A 47 -6.57 -5.07 12.16
C THR A 47 -5.32 -4.28 11.81
N ARG A 48 -4.28 -4.40 12.64
CA ARG A 48 -2.91 -3.88 12.36
C ARG A 48 -2.36 -4.40 11.03
N THR A 49 -2.65 -5.66 10.67
CA THR A 49 -2.24 -6.24 9.37
C THR A 49 -2.92 -5.52 8.19
N ALA A 50 -4.22 -5.24 8.30
CA ALA A 50 -4.94 -4.51 7.26
C ALA A 50 -4.40 -3.07 7.11
N TYR A 51 -4.13 -2.40 8.22
CA TYR A 51 -3.48 -1.09 8.21
C TYR A 51 -2.10 -1.12 7.55
N LEU A 52 -1.24 -2.06 7.96
CA LEU A 52 0.08 -2.22 7.39
C LEU A 52 0.03 -2.48 5.87
N ASN A 53 -0.88 -3.34 5.40
CA ASN A 53 -1.02 -3.61 3.97
C ASN A 53 -1.43 -2.37 3.17
N ASN A 54 -2.32 -1.54 3.72
CA ASN A 54 -2.69 -0.27 3.10
C ASN A 54 -1.53 0.73 3.10
N ALA A 55 -0.83 0.87 4.23
CA ALA A 55 0.35 1.72 4.33
C ALA A 55 1.45 1.30 3.33
N LEU A 56 1.71 -0.01 3.21
CA LEU A 56 2.66 -0.55 2.24
C LEU A 56 2.24 -0.28 0.79
N SER A 57 0.94 -0.36 0.49
CA SER A 57 0.40 -0.07 -0.84
C SER A 57 0.60 1.40 -1.22
N LEU A 58 0.30 2.32 -0.29
CA LEU A 58 0.55 3.75 -0.45
C LEU A 58 2.05 4.02 -0.63
N PHE A 59 2.89 3.43 0.20
CA PHE A 59 4.34 3.65 0.15
C PHE A 59 4.95 3.08 -1.15
N LYS A 60 4.46 1.94 -1.63
CA LYS A 60 4.84 1.37 -2.93
C LYS A 60 4.46 2.29 -4.09
N TRP A 61 3.26 2.88 -4.05
CA TRP A 61 2.83 3.89 -5.02
C TRP A 61 3.76 5.10 -4.98
N ALA A 62 4.05 5.63 -3.80
CA ALA A 62 4.93 6.78 -3.61
C ALA A 62 6.32 6.53 -4.18
N ILE A 63 6.95 5.41 -3.83
CA ILE A 63 8.25 5.03 -4.37
C ILE A 63 8.22 4.93 -5.90
N LYS A 64 7.17 4.36 -6.50
CA LYS A 64 7.05 4.25 -7.97
C LYS A 64 7.05 5.63 -8.62
N HIS A 65 6.33 6.60 -8.06
CA HIS A 65 6.24 7.96 -8.58
C HIS A 65 7.55 8.75 -8.37
N SER A 66 8.16 8.65 -7.19
CA SER A 66 9.48 9.25 -6.92
C SER A 66 10.57 8.71 -7.88
N ARG A 67 10.61 7.40 -8.14
CA ARG A 67 11.52 6.82 -9.16
C ARG A 67 11.29 7.36 -10.57
N GLY A 68 10.07 7.79 -10.87
CA GLY A 68 9.70 8.42 -12.13
C GLY A 68 10.09 9.91 -12.21
N GLY A 69 10.68 10.47 -11.14
CA GLY A 69 11.04 11.88 -11.03
C GLY A 69 9.89 12.78 -10.58
N ALA A 70 8.77 12.22 -10.12
CA ALA A 70 7.64 13.02 -9.64
C ALA A 70 7.85 13.46 -8.19
N ILE A 71 7.45 14.70 -7.89
CA ILE A 71 7.27 15.21 -6.52
C ILE A 71 5.89 14.76 -6.03
N ILE A 72 5.85 14.21 -4.82
CA ILE A 72 4.59 13.83 -4.17
C ILE A 72 4.19 14.98 -3.25
N ALA A 73 3.00 15.52 -3.45
CA ALA A 73 2.50 16.64 -2.67
C ALA A 73 0.99 16.51 -2.45
N ALA A 74 0.52 17.05 -1.33
CA ALA A 74 -0.90 17.37 -1.15
C ALA A 74 -1.17 18.70 -1.87
N MET A 75 -2.15 18.72 -2.78
CA MET A 75 -2.56 19.95 -3.47
C MET A 75 -3.86 20.48 -2.91
N ASN A 76 -3.92 21.78 -2.64
CA ASN A 76 -5.14 22.52 -2.34
C ASN A 76 -5.52 23.38 -3.56
N ASN A 77 -6.59 22.97 -4.22
CA ASN A 77 -7.08 23.65 -5.43
C ASN A 77 -7.72 25.01 -5.15
N GLU A 78 -8.15 25.29 -3.91
CA GLU A 78 -8.79 26.57 -3.56
C GLU A 78 -7.76 27.68 -3.34
N SER A 79 -6.59 27.33 -2.81
CA SER A 79 -5.51 28.28 -2.50
C SER A 79 -4.33 28.23 -3.47
N ASP A 80 -4.41 27.42 -4.53
CA ASP A 80 -3.32 27.13 -5.48
C ASP A 80 -1.98 26.84 -4.78
N SER A 81 -2.06 26.13 -3.66
CA SER A 81 -0.92 25.81 -2.82
C SER A 81 -0.74 24.30 -2.72
N TYR A 82 0.51 23.89 -2.56
CA TYR A 82 0.83 22.49 -2.34
C TYR A 82 1.84 22.34 -1.22
N VAL A 83 1.77 21.21 -0.53
CA VAL A 83 2.73 20.82 0.51
C VAL A 83 3.38 19.52 0.08
N GLU A 84 4.68 19.56 -0.15
CA GLU A 84 5.46 18.38 -0.53
C GLU A 84 5.57 17.39 0.63
N LEU A 85 5.43 16.11 0.31
CA LEU A 85 5.67 15.02 1.24
C LEU A 85 7.18 14.82 1.38
N ALA A 86 7.75 15.39 2.44
CA ALA A 86 9.15 15.18 2.81
C ALA A 86 9.28 13.92 3.68
N THR A 87 9.91 12.87 3.15
CA THR A 87 10.28 11.69 3.96
C THR A 87 11.68 11.24 3.58
N PRO A 88 12.58 10.97 4.56
CA PRO A 88 13.95 10.57 4.26
C PRO A 88 14.05 9.35 3.34
N ALA A 89 13.10 8.42 3.49
CA ALA A 89 13.09 7.21 2.67
C ALA A 89 12.76 7.46 1.19
N LEU A 90 12.10 8.57 0.84
CA LEU A 90 11.84 8.94 -0.55
C LEU A 90 12.97 9.79 -1.16
N ASP A 91 13.74 10.51 -0.34
CA ASP A 91 14.91 11.27 -0.80
C ASP A 91 16.00 10.35 -1.37
N GLU A 92 16.12 9.15 -0.80
CA GLU A 92 17.05 8.10 -1.26
C GLU A 92 16.59 7.40 -2.55
N VAL A 93 15.35 7.63 -3.00
CA VAL A 93 14.80 7.00 -4.20
C VAL A 93 15.32 7.74 -5.43
N SER A 94 16.40 7.23 -6.01
CA SER A 94 16.98 7.80 -7.23
C SER A 94 16.03 7.70 -8.44
N PRO A 95 15.81 8.79 -9.19
CA PRO A 95 15.08 8.75 -10.45
C PRO A 95 15.79 7.81 -11.44
N LYS A 96 15.04 6.92 -12.10
CA LYS A 96 15.58 6.13 -13.22
C LYS A 96 15.82 7.07 -14.40
N GLY A 97 17.04 7.59 -14.53
CA GLY A 97 17.42 8.40 -15.70
C GLY A 97 18.28 9.64 -15.43
N LYS A 98 19.07 9.71 -14.35
CA LYS A 98 20.24 10.59 -14.41
C LYS A 98 21.26 9.96 -15.36
N VAL A 99 21.17 10.34 -16.63
CA VAL A 99 22.34 10.37 -17.50
C VAL A 99 23.35 11.26 -16.78
N THR A 100 24.35 10.65 -16.17
CA THR A 100 25.62 11.32 -15.88
C THR A 100 26.15 11.82 -17.22
N ALA A 101 26.00 13.12 -17.45
CA ALA A 101 26.82 13.85 -18.40
C ALA A 101 28.21 14.07 -17.79
#